data_AF-A0A357ZD34-F1
#
_entry.id   AF-A0A357ZD34-F1
#
_cell.length_a   1.000
_cell.length_b   1.000
_cell.length_c   1.000
_cell.angle_alpha   90.00
_cell.angle_beta   90.00
_cell.angle_gamma   90.00
#
_symmetry.space_group_name_H-M   'P 1'
#
loop_
_entity.id
_entity.type
_entity.pdbx_description
1 polymer ?
#
loop_
_entity_poly.entity_id
_entity_poly.type
_entity_poly.pdbx_seq_one_letter_code
_entity_poly.pdbx_strand_id
1 'polypeptide(L)'
;MTLRKTSLSRAFFLELVLVFVIFAVCSIICLQVFAASEQERIRSLAMTELGITSQRIAEAFKADGGDINGSDLVDSAERVGSLYVWSYDKDLNVVEREEAYFTLTFEAAGSDKTNRVEVATITLSEGSSELFSYDVGVSMSGAVR
;
A
#
# COMPACT_ATOMS: atom_id res chain seq x y z
N MET A 1 13.77 -3.00 -74.91
CA MET A 1 14.52 -3.63 -73.79
C MET A 1 14.07 -2.93 -72.51
N THR A 2 13.00 -3.44 -71.89
CA THR A 2 12.33 -2.74 -70.78
C THR A 2 12.41 -3.65 -69.57
N LEU A 3 13.50 -3.51 -68.81
CA LEU A 3 13.80 -4.35 -67.65
C LEU A 3 12.91 -3.96 -66.46
N ARG A 4 12.12 -4.95 -66.02
CA ARG A 4 11.59 -5.20 -64.66
C ARG A 4 11.82 -4.08 -63.62
N LYS A 5 10.83 -3.20 -63.44
CA LYS A 5 10.78 -2.24 -62.31
C LYS A 5 9.87 -2.67 -61.15
N THR A 6 9.15 -3.78 -61.24
CA THR A 6 8.15 -4.21 -60.23
C THR A 6 8.75 -4.98 -59.04
N SER A 7 9.98 -5.49 -59.16
CA SER A 7 10.63 -6.32 -58.12
C SER A 7 11.11 -5.52 -56.91
N LEU A 8 11.59 -4.29 -57.12
CA LEU A 8 12.15 -3.43 -56.07
C LEU A 8 11.07 -2.91 -55.09
N SER A 9 9.91 -2.51 -55.62
CA SER A 9 8.79 -2.03 -54.81
C SER A 9 8.19 -3.12 -53.91
N ARG A 10 8.18 -4.38 -54.37
CA ARG A 10 7.72 -5.53 -53.57
C ARG A 10 8.69 -5.88 -52.45
N ALA A 11 10.00 -5.84 -52.73
CA ALA A 11 11.03 -6.11 -51.73
C ALA A 11 11.01 -5.03 -50.63
N PHE A 12 10.92 -3.76 -51.01
CA PHE A 12 10.80 -2.64 -50.07
C PHE A 12 9.55 -2.74 -49.19
N PHE A 13 8.41 -3.11 -49.78
CA PHE A 13 7.18 -3.29 -49.01
C PHE A 13 7.30 -4.42 -47.98
N LEU A 14 7.93 -5.54 -48.35
CA LEU A 14 8.16 -6.67 -47.45
C LEU A 14 9.08 -6.26 -46.30
N GLU A 15 10.14 -5.52 -46.59
CA GLU A 15 11.06 -4.97 -45.58
C GLU A 15 10.35 -4.01 -44.62
N LEU A 16 9.51 -3.11 -45.14
CA LEU A 16 8.72 -2.19 -44.32
C LEU A 16 7.74 -2.92 -43.39
N VAL A 17 7.05 -3.94 -43.91
CA VAL A 17 6.15 -4.79 -43.10
C VAL A 17 6.95 -5.50 -42.00
N LEU A 18 8.12 -6.04 -42.33
CA LEU A 18 8.98 -6.70 -41.35
C LEU A 18 9.45 -5.74 -40.24
N VAL A 19 9.82 -4.50 -40.59
CA VAL A 19 10.13 -3.45 -39.61
C VAL A 19 8.94 -3.14 -38.72
N PHE A 20 7.73 -3.02 -39.26
CA PHE A 20 6.54 -2.79 -38.46
C PHE A 20 6.21 -3.94 -37.52
N VAL A 21 6.41 -5.19 -37.96
CA VAL A 21 6.20 -6.37 -37.10
C VAL A 21 7.18 -6.36 -35.93
N ILE A 22 8.47 -6.11 -36.20
CA ILE A 22 9.48 -6.03 -35.14
C ILE A 22 9.16 -4.88 -34.18
N PHE A 23 8.81 -3.71 -34.72
CA PHE A 23 8.43 -2.55 -33.91
C PHE A 23 7.19 -2.83 -33.04
N ALA A 24 6.18 -3.50 -33.59
CA ALA A 24 4.98 -3.87 -32.84
C ALA A 24 5.29 -4.82 -31.69
N VAL A 25 6.11 -5.87 -31.93
CA VAL A 25 6.53 -6.81 -30.88
C VAL A 25 7.30 -6.10 -29.78
N CYS A 26 8.28 -5.26 -30.14
CA CYS A 26 9.04 -4.46 -29.17
C CYS A 26 8.11 -3.55 -28.35
N SER A 27 7.15 -2.88 -29.00
CA SER A 27 6.21 -1.97 -28.34
C SER A 27 5.33 -2.70 -27.32
N ILE A 28 4.85 -3.90 -27.67
CA ILE A 28 4.03 -4.73 -26.77
C ILE A 28 4.84 -5.12 -25.53
N ILE A 29 6.08 -5.57 -25.71
CA ILE A 29 6.95 -5.96 -24.59
C ILE A 29 7.20 -4.76 -23.67
N CYS A 30 7.53 -3.60 -24.24
CA CYS A 30 7.74 -2.37 -23.47
C CYS A 30 6.50 -1.96 -22.67
N LEU A 31 5.30 -2.04 -23.27
CA LEU A 31 4.05 -1.74 -22.59
C LEU A 31 3.76 -2.72 -21.46
N GLN A 32 4.02 -4.00 -21.64
CA GLN A 32 3.83 -5.01 -20.59
C GLN A 32 4.76 -4.78 -19.39
N VAL A 33 6.04 -4.52 -19.66
CA VAL A 33 7.02 -4.21 -18.60
C VAL A 33 6.63 -2.94 -17.87
N PHE A 34 6.21 -1.90 -18.60
CA PHE A 34 5.76 -0.65 -18.00
C PHE A 34 4.53 -0.87 -17.12
N ALA A 35 3.51 -1.57 -17.61
CA ALA A 35 2.30 -1.87 -16.83
C ALA A 35 2.62 -2.65 -15.55
N ALA A 36 3.49 -3.66 -15.63
CA ALA A 36 3.94 -4.41 -14.47
C ALA A 36 4.70 -3.52 -13.46
N SER A 37 5.60 -2.67 -13.95
CA SER A 37 6.36 -1.76 -13.09
C SER A 37 5.48 -0.72 -12.40
N GLU A 38 4.45 -0.23 -13.09
CA GLU A 38 3.52 0.75 -12.55
C GLU A 38 2.66 0.15 -11.44
N GLN A 39 2.23 -1.10 -11.60
CA GLN A 39 1.51 -1.82 -10.55
C GLN A 39 2.36 -1.99 -9.28
N GLU A 40 3.63 -2.37 -9.43
CA GLU A 40 4.57 -2.48 -8.30
C GLU A 40 4.88 -1.11 -7.68
N ARG A 41 4.94 -0.04 -8.48
CA ARG A 41 5.12 1.33 -7.99
C ARG A 41 3.94 1.75 -7.12
N ILE A 42 2.71 1.51 -7.57
CA ILE A 42 1.49 1.82 -6.80
C ILE A 42 1.50 1.05 -5.48
N ARG A 43 1.83 -0.25 -5.52
CA ARG A 43 1.94 -1.07 -4.30
C ARG A 43 3.00 -0.52 -3.34
N SER A 44 4.16 -0.12 -3.84
CA SER A 44 5.24 0.43 -3.02
C SER A 44 4.87 1.77 -2.38
N LEU A 45 4.12 2.61 -3.09
CA LEU A 45 3.58 3.85 -2.54
C LEU A 45 2.56 3.57 -1.43
N ALA A 46 1.64 2.63 -1.66
CA ALA A 46 0.68 2.20 -0.65
C ALA A 46 1.38 1.71 0.63
N MET A 47 2.41 0.86 0.51
CA MET A 47 3.19 0.41 1.67
C MET A 47 3.87 1.56 2.41
N THR A 48 4.40 2.54 1.67
CA THR A 48 5.07 3.70 2.27
C THR A 48 4.07 4.57 3.03
N GLU A 49 2.93 4.88 2.44
CA GLU A 49 1.92 5.77 3.03
C GLU A 49 1.22 5.11 4.22
N LEU A 50 0.84 3.85 4.10
CA LEU A 50 0.24 3.08 5.20
C LEU A 50 1.25 2.81 6.30
N GLY A 51 2.53 2.61 5.97
CA GLY A 51 3.63 2.53 6.93
C GLY A 51 3.81 3.83 7.73
N ILE A 52 3.79 4.98 7.07
CA ILE A 52 3.84 6.30 7.74
C ILE A 52 2.62 6.48 8.63
N THR A 53 1.42 6.13 8.15
CA THR A 53 0.18 6.24 8.92
C THR A 53 0.21 5.34 10.17
N SER A 54 0.67 4.11 10.00
CA SER A 54 0.91 3.16 11.09
C SER A 54 1.86 3.73 12.15
N GLN A 55 2.98 4.31 11.72
CA GLN A 55 3.93 4.94 12.63
C GLN A 55 3.33 6.16 13.34
N ARG A 56 2.53 6.98 12.65
CA ARG A 56 1.84 8.13 13.26
C ARG A 56 0.86 7.68 14.35
N ILE A 57 0.15 6.57 14.13
CA ILE A 57 -0.72 5.97 15.16
C ILE A 57 0.11 5.50 16.35
N ALA A 58 1.24 4.82 16.10
CA ALA A 58 2.15 4.38 17.16
C ALA A 58 2.72 5.55 17.99
N GLU A 59 3.10 6.64 17.32
CA GLU A 59 3.63 7.84 17.94
C GLU A 59 2.57 8.60 18.73
N ALA A 60 1.34 8.72 18.21
CA ALA A 60 0.22 9.31 18.93
C ALA A 60 -0.09 8.53 20.21
N PHE A 61 -0.16 7.20 20.12
CA PHE A 61 -0.35 6.33 21.28
C PHE A 61 0.74 6.50 22.35
N LYS A 62 2.01 6.65 21.94
CA LYS A 62 3.12 6.94 22.86
C LYS A 62 3.05 8.34 23.46
N ALA A 63 2.67 9.34 22.66
CA ALA A 63 2.56 10.73 23.09
C ALA A 63 1.49 10.91 24.18
N ASP A 64 0.37 10.20 24.04
CA ASP A 64 -0.72 10.18 25.02
C ASP A 64 -0.44 9.25 26.21
N GLY A 65 0.76 8.68 26.27
CA GLY A 65 1.22 7.84 27.39
C GLY A 65 0.40 6.57 27.55
N GLY A 66 -0.19 6.06 26.46
CA GLY A 66 -1.00 4.85 26.45
C GLY A 66 -2.50 5.08 26.68
N ASP A 67 -3.00 6.33 26.65
CA ASP A 67 -4.44 6.60 26.63
C ASP A 67 -4.99 6.49 25.20
N ILE A 68 -5.86 5.51 24.99
CA ILE A 68 -6.41 5.18 23.67
C ILE A 68 -7.59 6.08 23.30
N ASN A 69 -8.24 6.71 24.30
CA ASN A 69 -9.40 7.56 24.07
C ASN A 69 -9.02 9.04 23.86
N GLY A 70 -7.74 9.39 24.02
CA GLY A 70 -7.27 10.78 23.96
C GLY A 70 -6.82 11.26 22.58
N SER A 71 -6.53 10.33 21.65
CA SER A 71 -5.93 10.69 20.37
C SER A 71 -7.00 10.93 19.29
N ASP A 72 -7.00 12.12 18.69
CA ASP A 72 -7.86 12.47 17.53
C ASP A 72 -7.69 11.49 16.35
N LEU A 73 -6.57 10.75 16.28
CA LEU A 73 -6.33 9.74 15.24
C LEU A 73 -7.29 8.55 15.36
N VAL A 74 -7.67 8.17 16.58
CA VAL A 74 -8.52 7.01 16.87
C VAL A 74 -9.99 7.27 16.50
N ASP A 75 -10.43 8.53 16.49
CA ASP A 75 -11.80 8.91 16.12
C ASP A 75 -12.13 8.68 14.64
N SER A 76 -11.12 8.57 13.78
CA SER A 76 -11.28 8.25 12.36
C SER A 76 -11.38 6.75 12.06
N ALA A 77 -11.13 5.90 13.07
CA ALA A 77 -11.13 4.46 12.91
C ALA A 77 -12.52 3.87 13.22
N GLU A 78 -12.86 2.79 12.52
CA GLU A 78 -13.98 1.95 12.94
C GLU A 78 -13.56 1.12 14.17
N ARG A 79 -14.33 1.21 15.26
CA ARG A 79 -14.06 0.46 16.48
C ARG A 79 -14.85 -0.86 16.51
N VAL A 80 -14.12 -1.97 16.51
CA VAL A 80 -14.70 -3.32 16.60
C VAL A 80 -14.17 -4.01 17.85
N GLY A 81 -14.94 -3.90 18.94
CA GLY A 81 -14.52 -4.39 20.25
C GLY A 81 -13.35 -3.58 20.82
N SER A 82 -12.20 -4.24 20.99
CA SER A 82 -10.91 -3.63 21.41
C SER A 82 -10.03 -3.21 20.22
N LEU A 83 -10.48 -3.46 19.00
CA LEU A 83 -9.72 -3.22 17.78
C LEU A 83 -10.16 -1.91 17.12
N TYR A 84 -9.19 -1.09 16.72
CA TYR A 84 -9.41 0.08 15.89
C TYR A 84 -8.95 -0.23 14.49
N VAL A 85 -9.82 -0.01 13.51
CA VAL A 85 -9.60 -0.44 12.14
C VAL A 85 -9.77 0.71 11.17
N TRP A 86 -8.75 0.91 10.35
CA TRP A 86 -8.79 1.80 9.20
C TRP A 86 -8.79 0.95 7.93
N SER A 87 -9.79 1.18 7.09
CA SER A 87 -10.04 0.43 5.87
C SER A 87 -9.81 1.33 4.66
N TYR A 88 -9.00 0.84 3.73
CA TYR A 88 -8.59 1.58 2.54
C TYR A 88 -8.84 0.78 1.27
N ASP A 89 -9.24 1.45 0.20
CA ASP A 89 -9.30 0.87 -1.14
C ASP A 89 -7.88 0.76 -1.77
N LYS A 90 -7.82 0.36 -3.05
CA LYS A 90 -6.56 0.25 -3.80
C LYS A 90 -5.88 1.60 -4.06
N ASP A 91 -6.66 2.68 -4.04
CA ASP A 91 -6.23 4.05 -4.31
C ASP A 91 -5.98 4.82 -2.99
N LEU A 92 -5.98 4.12 -1.85
CA LEU A 92 -5.75 4.65 -0.50
C LEU A 92 -6.84 5.60 0.01
N ASN A 93 -8.03 5.55 -0.58
CA ASN A 93 -9.18 6.27 -0.02
C ASN A 93 -9.76 5.47 1.15
N VAL A 94 -10.26 6.18 2.15
CA VAL A 94 -10.97 5.58 3.28
C VAL A 94 -12.31 5.03 2.79
N VAL A 95 -12.56 3.76 3.07
CA VAL A 95 -13.78 3.03 2.67
C VAL A 95 -14.32 2.20 3.82
N GLU A 96 -15.53 1.67 3.65
CA GLU A 96 -16.10 0.70 4.58
C GLU A 96 -15.30 -0.62 4.57
N ARG A 97 -15.35 -1.37 5.67
CA ARG A 97 -14.52 -2.57 5.86
C ARG A 97 -14.78 -3.64 4.80
N GLU A 98 -16.02 -3.77 4.34
CA GLU A 98 -16.42 -4.76 3.33
C GLU A 98 -15.78 -4.50 1.96
N GLU A 99 -15.41 -3.25 1.68
CA GLU A 99 -14.77 -2.81 0.44
C GLU A 99 -13.25 -2.67 0.58
N ALA A 100 -12.71 -2.97 1.76
CA ALA A 100 -11.31 -2.76 2.08
C ALA A 100 -10.39 -3.66 1.24
N TYR A 101 -9.41 -3.04 0.59
CA TYR A 101 -8.28 -3.73 -0.01
C TYR A 101 -7.09 -3.79 0.95
N PHE A 102 -6.82 -2.69 1.65
CA PHE A 102 -5.86 -2.64 2.76
C PHE A 102 -6.57 -2.37 4.08
N THR A 103 -6.12 -3.01 5.15
CA THR A 103 -6.64 -2.84 6.50
C THR A 103 -5.50 -2.60 7.47
N LEU A 104 -5.57 -1.50 8.21
CA LEU A 104 -4.66 -1.20 9.31
C LEU A 104 -5.43 -1.40 10.61
N THR A 105 -4.91 -2.23 11.49
CA THR A 105 -5.52 -2.53 12.78
C THR A 105 -4.62 -2.14 13.92
N PHE A 106 -5.21 -1.55 14.95
CA PHE A 106 -4.56 -1.24 16.22
C PHE A 106 -5.30 -1.99 17.32
N GLU A 107 -4.61 -2.91 17.98
CA GLU A 107 -5.12 -3.67 19.12
C GLU A 107 -4.34 -3.29 20.37
N ALA A 108 -5.05 -2.86 21.40
CA ALA A 108 -4.42 -2.50 22.66
C ALA A 108 -4.49 -3.67 23.65
N ALA A 109 -3.34 -4.26 23.98
CA ALA A 109 -3.24 -5.43 24.85
C ALA A 109 -3.00 -5.01 26.31
N GLY A 110 -3.98 -5.27 27.18
CA GLY A 110 -3.86 -5.01 28.62
C GLY A 110 -4.41 -3.65 29.03
N SER A 111 -5.74 -3.56 29.15
CA SER A 111 -6.41 -2.41 29.75
C SER A 111 -6.45 -2.60 31.27
N ASP A 112 -5.67 -1.80 32.00
CA ASP A 112 -5.86 -1.67 33.45
C ASP A 112 -7.11 -0.81 33.74
N LYS A 113 -7.61 -0.81 34.97
CA LYS A 113 -8.84 -0.08 35.40
C LYS A 113 -8.85 1.43 35.10
N THR A 114 -7.74 1.97 34.63
CA THR A 114 -7.49 3.37 34.23
C THR A 114 -7.46 3.61 32.71
N ASN A 115 -7.81 2.63 31.88
CA ASN A 115 -7.83 2.73 30.41
C ASN A 115 -6.47 3.06 29.76
N ARG A 116 -5.38 2.85 30.52
CA ARG A 116 -4.02 2.97 30.02
C ARG A 116 -3.55 1.61 29.53
N VAL A 117 -2.93 1.59 28.36
CA VAL A 117 -2.35 0.39 27.80
C VAL A 117 -0.84 0.53 27.67
N GLU A 118 -0.12 -0.49 28.13
CA GLU A 118 1.34 -0.50 28.11
C GLU A 118 1.89 -0.95 26.75
N VAL A 119 1.17 -1.83 26.05
CA VAL A 119 1.57 -2.39 24.76
C VAL A 119 0.39 -2.43 23.80
N ALA A 120 0.57 -1.91 22.60
CA ALA A 120 -0.38 -2.04 21.51
C ALA A 120 0.27 -2.68 20.29
N THR A 121 -0.46 -3.53 19.57
CA THR A 121 0.00 -4.18 18.34
C THR A 121 -0.63 -3.46 17.17
N ILE A 122 0.20 -3.06 16.20
CA ILE A 122 -0.26 -2.49 14.93
C ILE A 122 0.02 -3.47 13.81
N THR A 123 -1.01 -3.80 13.04
CA THR A 123 -0.95 -4.75 11.95
C THR A 123 -1.46 -4.11 10.67
N LEU A 124 -0.71 -4.25 9.58
CA LEU A 124 -1.15 -3.90 8.23
C LEU A 124 -1.41 -5.18 7.44
N SER A 125 -2.59 -5.28 6.83
CA SER A 125 -3.02 -6.41 6.02
C SER A 125 -3.48 -5.98 4.62
N GLU A 126 -3.20 -6.80 3.61
CA GLU A 126 -3.74 -6.72 2.26
C GLU A 126 -4.70 -7.90 2.07
N GLY A 127 -6.00 -7.63 2.06
CA GLY A 127 -7.03 -8.67 2.12
C GLY A 127 -6.86 -9.59 3.32
N SER A 128 -6.59 -10.87 3.08
CA SER A 128 -6.34 -11.88 4.12
C SER A 128 -4.87 -12.08 4.49
N SER A 129 -3.94 -11.38 3.83
CA SER A 129 -2.51 -11.53 4.07
C SER A 129 -2.02 -10.41 4.96
N GLU A 130 -1.41 -10.76 6.09
CA GLU A 130 -0.64 -9.81 6.88
C GLU A 130 0.61 -9.42 6.08
N LEU A 131 0.86 -8.11 6.00
CA LEU A 131 2.05 -7.55 5.36
C LEU A 131 3.14 -7.31 6.40
N PHE A 132 2.78 -6.71 7.52
CA PHE A 132 3.64 -6.58 8.69
C PHE A 132 2.81 -6.35 9.96
N SER A 133 3.40 -6.71 11.10
CA SER A 133 2.87 -6.42 12.43
C SER A 133 4.02 -6.07 13.37
N TYR A 134 3.79 -5.11 14.27
CA TYR A 134 4.76 -4.74 15.30
C TYR A 134 4.10 -4.23 16.57
N ASP A 135 4.79 -4.47 17.69
CA ASP A 135 4.35 -4.04 19.01
C ASP A 135 4.93 -2.68 19.38
N VAL A 136 4.09 -1.87 20.01
CA VAL A 136 4.35 -0.49 20.41
C VAL A 136 4.18 -0.43 21.93
N GLY A 137 5.31 -0.42 22.63
CA GLY A 137 5.35 -0.23 24.08
C GLY A 137 5.46 1.24 24.47
N VAL A 138 4.78 1.63 25.55
CA VAL A 138 4.98 2.92 26.23
C VAL A 138 6.00 2.72 27.34
N SER A 139 7.20 3.28 27.19
CA SER A 139 8.18 3.31 28.29
C SER A 139 7.74 4.37 29.30
N MET A 140 7.26 3.93 30.47
CA MET A 140 7.09 4.83 31.60
C MET A 140 8.48 5.28 32.09
N SER A 141 9.01 6.33 31.46
CA SER A 141 10.19 7.02 31.97
C SER A 141 9.82 7.58 33.34
N GLY A 142 10.32 6.92 34.38
CA GLY A 142 10.09 7.29 35.77
C GLY A 142 10.39 8.77 35.97
N ALA A 143 9.45 9.44 36.63
CA ALA A 143 9.72 10.67 37.34
C ALA A 143 10.91 10.42 38.29
N VAL A 144 12.10 10.86 37.87
CA VAL A 144 13.22 11.02 38.78
C VAL A 144 12.85 12.21 39.66
N ARG A 145 12.46 11.86 40.89
CA ARG A 145 12.25 12.79 42.01
C ARG A 145 13.51 13.59 42.31
#